data_AF-A0A1V5HM23-F1
#
_entry.id   AF-A0A1V5HM23-F1
#
_cell.length_a   1.000
_cell.length_b   1.000
_cell.length_c   1.000
_cell.angle_alpha   90.00
_cell.angle_beta   90.00
_cell.angle_gamma   90.00
#
_symmetry.space_group_name_H-M   'P 1'
#
loop_
_entity.id
_entity.type
_entity.pdbx_description
1 polymer ?
#
loop_
_entity_poly.entity_id
_entity_poly.type
_entity_poly.pdbx_seq_one_letter_code
_entity_poly.pdbx_strand_id
1 'polypeptide(L)'
;MNNLNGTANHANFKQLTSTDRITIEVLLKQGISITEIAKQLGKHRSSIYREIKRGSITTLDSQLQQITKYEAKTAQSQSDKRNLNSKKKPKSEQLGRRG
;
A
#
# COMPACT_ATOMS: atom_id res chain seq x y z
N MET A 1 -11.82 -9.49 31.87
CA MET A 1 -11.14 -8.63 30.88
C MET A 1 -9.79 -9.27 30.59
N ASN A 2 -9.63 -9.98 29.47
CA ASN A 2 -8.41 -10.76 29.22
C ASN A 2 -7.69 -10.24 27.98
N ASN A 3 -6.63 -9.47 28.24
CA ASN A 3 -5.66 -9.01 27.26
C ASN A 3 -4.76 -10.19 26.84
N LEU A 4 -4.84 -10.60 25.57
CA LEU A 4 -3.95 -11.62 25.00
C LEU A 4 -2.93 -10.95 24.06
N ASN A 5 -1.67 -11.05 24.50
CA ASN A 5 -0.48 -10.46 23.93
C ASN A 5 -0.13 -11.04 22.55
N GLY A 6 0.43 -10.19 21.69
CA GLY A 6 0.74 -10.48 20.30
C GLY A 6 1.86 -11.51 20.11
N THR A 7 1.49 -12.68 19.60
CA THR A 7 2.42 -13.58 18.90
C THR A 7 2.26 -13.34 17.40
N ALA A 8 3.22 -12.64 16.80
CA ALA A 8 3.28 -12.48 15.35
C ALA A 8 3.50 -13.87 14.72
N ASN A 9 2.42 -14.52 14.29
CA ASN A 9 2.50 -15.59 13.32
C ASN A 9 3.27 -15.02 12.13
N HIS A 10 4.51 -15.47 11.92
CA HIS A 10 5.35 -15.15 10.75
C HIS A 10 4.76 -15.79 9.49
N ALA A 11 3.46 -15.59 9.23
CA ALA A 11 2.90 -15.75 7.92
C ALA A 11 3.74 -14.87 7.00
N ASN A 12 4.51 -15.51 6.11
CA ASN A 12 5.39 -14.86 5.15
C ASN A 12 4.73 -13.58 4.65
N PHE A 13 5.32 -12.42 4.99
CA PHE A 13 4.71 -11.12 4.74
C PHE A 13 4.60 -10.92 3.23
N LYS A 14 3.48 -11.35 2.66
CA LYS A 14 3.26 -11.28 1.21
C LYS A 14 2.82 -9.88 0.87
N GLN A 15 3.73 -9.14 0.26
CA GLN A 15 3.47 -7.80 -0.26
C GLN A 15 2.25 -7.85 -1.20
N LEU A 16 1.54 -6.73 -1.29
CA LEU A 16 0.52 -6.56 -2.31
C LEU A 16 1.21 -6.46 -3.66
N THR A 17 0.79 -7.30 -4.60
CA THR A 17 1.26 -7.26 -5.98
C THR A 17 0.55 -6.14 -6.74
N SER A 18 1.02 -5.83 -7.96
CA SER A 18 0.32 -4.89 -8.84
C SER A 18 -1.10 -5.36 -9.17
N THR A 19 -1.31 -6.67 -9.32
CA THR A 19 -2.63 -7.27 -9.55
C THR A 19 -3.53 -7.08 -8.34
N ASP A 20 -3.03 -7.32 -7.11
CA ASP A 20 -3.79 -7.09 -5.88
C ASP A 20 -4.28 -5.64 -5.81
N ARG A 21 -3.43 -4.67 -6.16
CA ARG A 21 -3.78 -3.23 -6.18
C ARG A 21 -4.88 -2.90 -7.19
N ILE A 22 -4.79 -3.45 -8.41
CA ILE A 22 -5.82 -3.27 -9.44
C ILE A 22 -7.16 -3.85 -8.95
N THR A 23 -7.14 -5.04 -8.36
CA THR A 23 -8.34 -5.68 -7.80
C THR A 23 -8.94 -4.85 -6.67
N ILE A 24 -8.13 -4.31 -5.75
CA ILE A 24 -8.61 -3.40 -4.70
C ILE A 24 -9.31 -2.18 -5.33
N GLU A 25 -8.72 -1.56 -6.34
CA GLU A 25 -9.31 -0.39 -7.00
C GLU A 25 -10.67 -0.69 -7.64
N VAL A 26 -10.78 -1.81 -8.37
CA VAL A 26 -12.01 -2.22 -9.02
C VAL A 26 -13.10 -2.53 -7.99
N LEU A 27 -12.78 -3.29 -6.93
CA LEU A 27 -13.74 -3.67 -5.91
C LEU A 27 -14.21 -2.48 -5.08
N LEU A 28 -13.33 -1.50 -4.80
CA LEU A 28 -13.73 -0.26 -4.15
C LEU A 28 -14.69 0.57 -5.01
N LYS A 29 -14.45 0.64 -6.34
CA LYS A 29 -15.36 1.29 -7.29
C LYS A 29 -16.72 0.60 -7.36
N GLN A 30 -16.77 -0.71 -7.11
CA GLN A 30 -18.01 -1.49 -7.00
C GLN A 30 -18.70 -1.36 -5.64
N GLY A 31 -18.13 -0.61 -4.69
CA GLY A 31 -18.70 -0.43 -3.35
C GLY A 31 -18.49 -1.62 -2.41
N ILE A 32 -17.59 -2.56 -2.75
CA ILE A 32 -17.30 -3.71 -1.92
C ILE A 32 -16.52 -3.29 -0.67
N SER A 33 -16.91 -3.83 0.48
CA SER A 33 -16.27 -3.49 1.76
C SER A 33 -14.82 -3.97 1.84
N ILE A 34 -13.98 -3.22 2.56
CA ILE A 34 -12.56 -3.57 2.79
C ILE A 34 -12.40 -4.98 3.38
N THR A 35 -13.32 -5.38 4.26
CA THR A 35 -13.31 -6.72 4.88
C THR A 35 -13.52 -7.81 3.84
N GLU A 36 -14.43 -7.60 2.90
CA GLU A 36 -14.72 -8.58 1.85
C GLU A 36 -13.61 -8.64 0.81
N ILE A 37 -13.05 -7.48 0.43
CA ILE A 37 -11.84 -7.39 -0.42
C ILE A 37 -10.68 -8.18 0.21
N ALA A 38 -10.49 -8.05 1.52
CA ALA A 38 -9.44 -8.76 2.24
C ALA A 38 -9.62 -10.28 2.18
N LYS A 39 -10.86 -10.78 2.35
CA LYS A 39 -11.17 -12.20 2.21
C LYS A 39 -10.91 -12.70 0.78
N GLN A 40 -11.39 -11.97 -0.22
CA GLN A 40 -11.23 -12.33 -1.64
C GLN A 40 -9.76 -12.43 -2.05
N LEU A 41 -8.91 -11.52 -1.56
CA LEU A 41 -7.47 -11.51 -1.86
C LEU A 41 -6.66 -12.46 -0.96
N GLY A 42 -7.27 -13.08 0.05
CA GLY A 42 -6.55 -13.84 1.07
C GLY A 42 -5.52 -12.99 1.83
N LYS A 43 -5.81 -11.69 2.02
CA LYS A 43 -4.91 -10.73 2.68
C LYS A 43 -5.51 -10.29 4.01
N HIS A 44 -4.64 -9.88 4.93
CA HIS A 44 -5.11 -9.32 6.19
C HIS A 44 -5.80 -7.96 5.97
N ARG A 45 -6.94 -7.74 6.65
CA ARG A 45 -7.73 -6.50 6.56
C ARG A 45 -6.88 -5.24 6.82
N SER A 46 -5.99 -5.27 7.82
CA SER A 46 -5.12 -4.13 8.11
C SER A 46 -4.12 -3.84 6.99
N SER A 47 -3.73 -4.83 6.20
CA SER A 47 -2.86 -4.61 5.03
C SER A 47 -3.59 -3.88 3.92
N ILE A 48 -4.84 -4.25 3.64
CA ILE A 48 -5.71 -3.54 2.68
C ILE A 48 -5.97 -2.12 3.15
N TYR A 49 -6.31 -1.93 4.43
CA TYR A 49 -6.56 -0.59 4.98
C TYR A 49 -5.34 0.34 4.85
N ARG A 50 -4.15 -0.15 5.25
CA ARG A 50 -2.90 0.62 5.09
C ARG A 50 -2.58 0.89 3.64
N GLU A 51 -2.87 -0.05 2.75
CA GLU A 51 -2.67 0.16 1.32
C GLU A 51 -3.55 1.29 0.79
N ILE A 52 -4.85 1.25 1.10
CA ILE A 52 -5.80 2.29 0.71
C ILE A 52 -5.32 3.64 1.22
N LYS A 53 -5.03 3.75 2.52
CA LYS A 53 -4.55 4.99 3.12
C LYS A 53 -3.30 5.57 2.44
N ARG A 54 -2.40 4.71 1.95
CA ARG A 54 -1.18 5.15 1.25
C ARG A 54 -1.45 5.50 -0.22
N GLY A 55 -2.29 4.73 -0.90
CA GLY A 55 -2.60 4.90 -2.32
C GLY A 55 -3.75 5.85 -2.64
N SER A 56 -4.42 6.39 -1.62
CA SER A 56 -5.47 7.39 -1.80
C SER A 56 -4.90 8.75 -2.19
N ILE A 57 -5.54 9.38 -3.17
CA ILE A 57 -5.28 10.76 -3.57
C ILE A 57 -6.52 11.61 -3.31
N THR A 58 -6.31 12.88 -2.97
CA THR A 58 -7.37 13.88 -2.86
C THR A 58 -7.33 14.77 -4.08
N THR A 59 -8.45 14.88 -4.78
CA THR A 59 -8.62 15.70 -5.99
C THR A 59 -9.89 16.54 -5.86
N LEU A 60 -9.99 17.61 -6.62
CA LEU A 60 -11.24 18.35 -6.76
C LEU A 60 -12.05 17.76 -7.91
N ASP A 61 -13.36 17.64 -7.71
CA ASP A 61 -14.29 17.29 -8.78
C ASP A 61 -14.68 18.52 -9.61
N SER A 62 -15.56 18.30 -10.60
CA SER A 62 -16.06 19.39 -11.46
C SER A 62 -16.86 20.45 -10.69
N GLN A 63 -17.32 20.15 -9.48
CA GLN A 63 -18.05 21.04 -8.59
C GLN A 63 -17.14 21.63 -7.49
N LEU A 64 -15.81 21.52 -7.67
CA LEU A 64 -14.78 21.96 -6.73
C LEU A 64 -14.91 21.32 -5.33
N GLN A 65 -15.55 20.16 -5.23
CA GLN A 65 -15.63 19.39 -3.99
C GLN A 65 -14.42 18.47 -3.87
N GLN A 66 -13.88 18.36 -2.66
CA GLN A 66 -12.78 17.45 -2.39
C GLN A 66 -13.27 16.01 -2.39
N ILE A 67 -12.69 15.19 -3.28
CA ILE A 67 -12.92 13.75 -3.35
C ILE A 67 -11.61 13.03 -3.08
N THR A 68 -11.64 12.11 -2.12
CA THR A 68 -10.54 11.18 -1.87
C THR A 68 -10.86 9.84 -2.51
N LYS A 69 -10.01 9.39 -3.43
CA LYS A 69 -10.16 8.09 -4.11
C LYS A 69 -8.86 7.30 -4.09
N TYR A 70 -8.98 5.98 -4.04
CA TYR A 70 -7.84 5.08 -4.17
C TYR A 70 -7.45 4.92 -5.65
N GLU A 71 -6.15 5.00 -5.95
CA GLU A 71 -5.62 4.73 -7.29
C GLU A 71 -4.46 3.73 -7.23
N ALA A 72 -4.60 2.59 -7.92
CA ALA A 72 -3.59 1.53 -7.92
C ALA A 72 -2.24 2.00 -8.49
N LYS A 73 -2.28 2.84 -9.53
CA LYS A 73 -1.07 3.41 -10.16
C LYS A 73 -0.25 4.22 -9.17
N THR A 74 -0.91 5.09 -8.41
CA THR A 74 -0.27 5.91 -7.39
C THR A 74 0.29 5.04 -6.26
N ALA A 75 -0.47 4.04 -5.81
CA ALA A 75 -0.03 3.09 -4.79
C ALA A 75 1.22 2.30 -5.23
N GLN A 76 1.26 1.85 -6.49
CA GLN A 76 2.40 1.15 -7.06
C GLN A 76 3.63 2.06 -7.13
N SER A 77 3.48 3.28 -7.67
CA SER A 77 4.59 4.25 -7.74
C SER A 77 5.19 4.55 -6.37
N GLN A 78 4.36 4.70 -5.33
CA GLN A 78 4.85 4.89 -3.96
C GLN A 78 5.60 3.66 -3.44
N SER A 79 5.12 2.45 -3.74
CA SER A 79 5.81 1.22 -3.38
C SER A 79 7.19 1.15 -4.04
N ASP A 80 7.28 1.47 -5.32
CA ASP A 80 8.53 1.46 -6.07
C ASP A 80 9.53 2.50 -5.53
N LYS A 81 9.06 3.71 -5.22
CA LYS A 81 9.88 4.75 -4.57
C LYS A 81 10.46 4.28 -3.23
N ARG A 82 9.68 3.60 -2.39
CA ARG A 82 10.18 3.04 -1.12
C ARG A 82 11.23 1.95 -1.36
N ASN A 83 10.98 1.07 -2.32
CA ASN A 83 11.93 0.03 -2.68
C ASN A 83 13.24 0.63 -3.19
N LEU A 84 13.20 1.70 -3.98
CA LEU A 84 14.40 2.44 -4.41
C LEU A 84 15.16 3.05 -3.24
N ASN A 85 14.46 3.70 -2.29
CA ASN A 85 15.08 4.32 -1.12
C ASN A 85 15.69 3.30 -0.14
N SER A 86 15.20 2.05 -0.14
CA SER A 86 15.77 0.97 0.67
C SER A 86 17.04 0.34 0.09
N LYS A 87 17.34 0.57 -1.20
CA LYS A 87 18.58 0.07 -1.81
C LYS A 87 19.76 0.90 -1.29
N LYS A 88 20.68 0.28 -0.54
CA LYS A 88 21.97 0.91 -0.19
C LYS A 88 22.66 1.37 -1.46
N LYS A 89 23.19 2.61 -1.48
CA LYS A 89 24.06 3.08 -2.57
C LYS A 89 25.20 2.07 -2.78
N PRO A 90 25.57 1.75 -4.04
CA PRO A 90 26.71 0.89 -4.32
C PRO A 90 27.98 1.48 -3.69
N LYS A 91 28.81 0.62 -3.10
CA LYS A 91 30.02 0.98 -2.34
C LYS A 91 31.02 1.82 -3.16
N SER A 92 30.96 1.73 -4.50
CA SER A 92 31.80 2.50 -5.43
C SER A 92 31.54 4.01 -5.40
N GLU A 93 30.38 4.49 -4.95
CA GLU A 93 30.03 5.92 -4.91
C GLU A 93 30.42 6.59 -3.56
N GLN A 94 30.93 5.82 -2.59
CA GLN A 94 31.28 6.32 -1.25
C GLN A 94 32.72 6.84 -1.15
N LEU A 95 33.57 6.60 -2.14
CA LEU A 95 35.02 6.91 -2.10
C LEU A 95 35.40 8.29 -2.69
N GLY A 96 34.44 9.08 -3.20
CA GLY A 96 34.71 10.35 -3.89
C GLY A 96 34.53 11.63 -3.07
N ARG A 97 34.36 11.57 -1.74
CA ARG A 97 34.12 12.74 -0.87
C ARG A 97 35.18 12.92 0.23
N ARG A 98 36.44 12.68 -0.12
CA ARG A 98 37.60 13.15 0.66
C ARG A 98 38.53 13.86 -0.32
N GLY A 99 38.48 15.18 -0.30
CA GLY A 99 39.22 16.10 -1.16
C GLY A 99 38.66 17.48 -0.95
#